data_AF-A0A968SH95-F1
#
_entry.id   AF-A0A968SH95-F1
#
_cell.length_a   1.000
_cell.length_b   1.000
_cell.length_c   1.000
_cell.angle_alpha   90.00
_cell.angle_beta   90.00
_cell.angle_gamma   90.00
#
_symmetry.space_group_name_H-M   'P 1'
#
loop_
_entity.id
_entity.type
_entity.pdbx_description
1 polymer ?
#
loop_
_entity_poly.entity_id
_entity_poly.type
_entity_poly.pdbx_seq_one_letter_code
_entity_poly.pdbx_strand_id
1 'polypeptide(L)'
;MTEKLREGQLQKWNDDRGFGFIQPTDGSKAVFLHISTVKNAVRRPKVGDMVWYEPVTEAGGKIRAAKATIQGVEIISAPSPPDLKIIRTSSPVKKAKETHQAKPHRTKRVSRFRSKMNSLGLAMSIISVICFLVLVGTIPQLINGLFRSPSVPTTLTPIPPIATSVSCTVKGNISVNSGRRLYHIPGMEDYEITTINESQGERWFCSESEAIANGWEKAPR
;
A
#
# COMPACT_ATOMS: atom_id res chain seq x y z
N MET A 1 23.58 -19.69 -11.15
CA MET A 1 24.07 -18.30 -11.25
C MET A 1 23.86 -17.68 -9.88
N THR A 2 24.95 -17.43 -9.15
CA THR A 2 24.90 -16.91 -7.78
C THR A 2 24.46 -15.44 -7.86
N GLU A 3 23.25 -15.12 -7.39
CA GLU A 3 22.77 -13.73 -7.40
C GLU A 3 23.65 -12.89 -6.47
N LYS A 4 24.43 -11.98 -7.08
CA LYS A 4 25.37 -11.11 -6.39
C LYS A 4 24.58 -10.09 -5.57
N LEU A 5 24.85 -10.02 -4.26
CA LEU A 5 24.37 -8.94 -3.40
C LEU A 5 24.81 -7.59 -3.98
N ARG A 6 23.89 -6.63 -3.97
CA ARG A 6 24.14 -5.24 -4.35
C ARG A 6 24.02 -4.36 -3.11
N GLU A 7 24.72 -3.24 -3.17
CA GLU A 7 24.68 -2.20 -2.16
C GLU A 7 24.01 -0.93 -2.71
N GLY A 8 23.42 -0.18 -1.80
CA GLY A 8 22.90 1.15 -2.09
C GLY A 8 22.45 1.87 -0.83
N GLN A 9 22.19 3.17 -0.98
CA GLN A 9 21.74 4.02 0.11
C GLN A 9 20.22 4.18 0.08
N LEU A 10 19.58 4.07 1.24
CA LEU A 10 18.15 4.34 1.38
C LEU A 10 17.88 5.85 1.21
N GLN A 11 17.31 6.25 0.09
CA GLN A 11 17.06 7.67 -0.23
C GLN A 11 15.70 8.15 0.28
N LYS A 12 14.72 7.26 0.31
CA LYS A 12 13.36 7.57 0.77
C LYS A 12 12.85 6.45 1.64
N TRP A 13 12.19 6.82 2.71
CA TRP A 13 11.54 5.89 3.62
C TRP A 13 10.20 6.48 4.09
N ASN A 14 9.16 5.65 4.10
CA ASN A 14 7.86 5.96 4.68
C ASN A 14 7.60 4.94 5.79
N ASP A 15 7.66 5.38 7.03
CA ASP A 15 7.50 4.53 8.21
C ASP A 15 6.08 3.95 8.32
N ASP A 16 5.06 4.77 8.09
CA ASP A 16 3.64 4.39 8.21
C ASP A 16 3.28 3.25 7.27
N ARG A 17 3.82 3.30 6.04
CA ARG A 17 3.58 2.29 5.01
C ARG A 17 4.65 1.21 4.98
N GLY A 18 5.74 1.36 5.76
CA GLY A 18 6.81 0.39 5.89
C GLY A 18 7.56 0.09 4.59
N PHE A 19 7.78 1.08 3.73
CA PHE A 19 8.55 0.89 2.49
C PHE A 19 9.40 2.10 2.15
N GLY A 20 10.37 1.87 1.26
CA GLY A 20 11.27 2.90 0.76
C GLY A 20 11.91 2.55 -0.56
N PHE A 21 12.86 3.39 -0.94
CA PHE A 21 13.62 3.24 -2.19
C PHE A 21 15.11 3.36 -1.93
N ILE A 22 15.84 2.34 -2.37
CA ILE A 22 17.30 2.28 -2.32
C ILE A 22 17.82 2.85 -3.64
N GLN A 23 18.76 3.79 -3.56
CA GLN A 23 19.56 4.23 -4.70
C GLN A 23 20.81 3.35 -4.76
N PRO A 24 20.95 2.48 -5.78
CA PRO A 24 22.11 1.60 -5.90
C PRO A 24 23.38 2.41 -6.18
N THR A 25 24.52 1.97 -5.66
CA THR A 25 25.83 2.62 -5.91
C THR A 25 26.17 2.62 -7.41
N ASP A 26 25.69 1.62 -8.15
CA ASP A 26 25.84 1.52 -9.62
C ASP A 26 25.11 2.63 -10.40
N GLY A 27 24.38 3.52 -9.74
CA GLY A 27 23.61 4.59 -10.38
C GLY A 27 22.36 4.11 -11.15
N SER A 28 22.06 2.82 -11.08
CA SER A 28 20.88 2.23 -11.71
C SER A 28 19.57 2.76 -11.09
N LYS A 29 18.43 2.40 -11.69
CA LYS A 29 17.11 2.83 -11.22
C LYS A 29 16.91 2.47 -9.75
N ALA A 30 16.21 3.35 -9.03
CA ALA A 30 15.86 3.14 -7.64
C ALA A 30 15.16 1.79 -7.43
N VAL A 31 15.62 1.05 -6.43
CA VAL A 31 15.14 -0.29 -6.09
C VAL A 31 14.14 -0.19 -4.95
N PHE A 32 13.00 -0.84 -5.12
CA PHE A 32 11.96 -0.86 -4.10
C PHE A 32 12.36 -1.74 -2.91
N LEU A 33 12.23 -1.21 -1.70
CA LEU A 33 12.47 -1.91 -0.44
C LEU A 33 11.19 -1.92 0.41
N HIS A 34 10.82 -3.06 0.95
CA HIS A 34 9.72 -3.20 1.89
C HIS A 34 10.25 -3.70 3.24
N ILE A 35 9.68 -3.25 4.36
CA ILE A 35 10.18 -3.59 5.69
C ILE A 35 10.21 -5.10 5.95
N SER A 36 9.26 -5.85 5.37
CA SER A 36 9.22 -7.32 5.51
C SER A 36 10.39 -8.03 4.82
N THR A 37 11.09 -7.36 3.89
CA THR A 37 12.27 -7.94 3.24
C THR A 37 13.56 -7.64 3.99
N VAL A 38 13.53 -6.66 4.91
CA VAL A 38 14.64 -6.35 5.81
C VAL A 38 14.67 -7.37 6.94
N LYS A 39 15.67 -8.24 6.95
CA LYS A 39 15.83 -9.24 8.01
C LYS A 39 16.71 -8.70 9.13
N ASN A 40 16.41 -9.08 10.36
CA ASN A 40 17.24 -8.84 11.55
C ASN A 40 17.53 -7.36 11.87
N ALA A 41 16.67 -6.44 11.43
CA ALA A 41 16.82 -5.04 11.82
C ALA A 41 16.22 -4.82 13.22
N VAL A 42 17.07 -4.43 14.17
CA VAL A 42 16.66 -4.03 15.54
C VAL A 42 15.83 -2.74 15.53
N ARG A 43 16.02 -1.89 14.52
CA ARG A 43 15.30 -0.63 14.32
C ARG A 43 14.65 -0.56 12.95
N ARG A 44 13.72 0.39 12.78
CA ARG A 44 13.19 0.71 11.46
C ARG A 44 14.27 1.38 10.57
N PRO A 45 14.22 1.13 9.25
CA PRO A 45 15.12 1.78 8.29
C PRO A 45 14.96 3.30 8.30
N LYS A 46 16.04 4.04 8.05
CA LYS A 46 16.04 5.51 7.97
C LYS A 46 16.75 5.97 6.72
N VAL A 47 16.35 7.12 6.19
CA VAL A 47 17.04 7.74 5.05
C VAL A 47 18.52 7.95 5.39
N GLY A 48 19.40 7.57 4.48
CA GLY A 48 20.85 7.55 4.67
C GLY A 48 21.44 6.19 5.02
N ASP A 49 20.61 5.22 5.43
CA ASP A 49 21.05 3.85 5.74
C ASP A 49 21.68 3.16 4.52
N MET A 50 22.80 2.48 4.73
CA MET A 50 23.41 1.61 3.71
C MET A 50 22.77 0.22 3.77
N VAL A 51 22.22 -0.22 2.64
CA VAL A 51 21.44 -1.45 2.53
C VAL A 51 22.10 -2.40 1.55
N TRP A 52 22.33 -3.63 2.01
CA TRP A 52 22.77 -4.76 1.19
C TRP A 52 21.56 -5.60 0.81
N TYR A 53 21.37 -5.89 -0.48
CA TYR A 53 20.19 -6.60 -0.95
C TYR A 53 20.45 -7.47 -2.19
N GLU A 54 19.61 -8.48 -2.39
CA GLU A 54 19.54 -9.26 -3.63
C GLU A 54 18.52 -8.59 -4.58
N PRO A 55 18.92 -8.14 -5.78
CA PRO A 55 18.01 -7.54 -6.74
C PRO A 55 17.13 -8.61 -7.41
N VAL A 56 15.82 -8.50 -7.27
CA VAL A 56 14.86 -9.38 -7.94
C VAL A 56 14.04 -8.57 -8.93
N THR A 57 14.03 -8.99 -10.19
CA THR A 57 13.19 -8.39 -11.23
C THR A 57 11.78 -8.98 -11.15
N GLU A 58 10.78 -8.11 -11.05
CA GLU A 58 9.37 -8.48 -11.02
C GLU A 58 8.72 -8.39 -12.41
N ALA A 59 7.52 -8.97 -12.55
CA ALA A 59 6.72 -8.86 -13.76
C ALA A 59 6.48 -7.37 -14.10
N GLY A 60 6.90 -6.96 -15.29
CA GLY A 60 6.85 -5.55 -15.72
C GLY A 60 8.18 -4.79 -15.60
N GLY A 61 9.29 -5.45 -15.24
CA GLY A 61 10.63 -4.85 -15.30
C GLY A 61 10.99 -3.94 -14.13
N LYS A 62 10.18 -3.97 -13.05
CA LYS A 62 10.47 -3.26 -11.80
C LYS A 62 11.46 -4.10 -10.98
N ILE A 63 12.46 -3.46 -10.37
CA ILE A 63 13.45 -4.13 -9.52
C ILE A 63 13.07 -3.91 -8.05
N ARG A 64 13.04 -5.00 -7.28
CA ARG A 64 12.80 -5.01 -5.84
C ARG A 64 13.97 -5.64 -5.09
N ALA A 65 14.17 -5.22 -3.85
CA ALA A 65 15.17 -5.76 -2.95
C ALA A 65 14.62 -6.99 -2.20
N ALA A 66 15.34 -8.11 -2.29
CA ALA A 66 15.13 -9.31 -1.50
C ALA A 66 16.28 -9.50 -0.50
N LYS A 67 15.97 -10.14 0.64
CA LYS A 67 16.93 -10.41 1.73
C LYS A 67 17.79 -9.19 2.12
N ALA A 68 17.14 -8.05 2.33
CA ALA A 68 17.83 -6.82 2.63
C ALA A 68 18.40 -6.82 4.06
N THR A 69 19.59 -6.25 4.24
CA THR A 69 20.27 -6.08 5.54
C THR A 69 20.83 -4.67 5.63
N ILE A 70 20.62 -4.00 6.77
CA ILE A 70 21.06 -2.62 7.00
C ILE A 70 22.41 -2.63 7.73
N GLN A 71 23.37 -1.88 7.21
CA GLN A 71 24.68 -1.73 7.83
C GLN A 71 24.59 -0.82 9.07
N GLY A 72 25.19 -1.23 10.19
CA GLY A 72 25.28 -0.42 11.41
C GLY A 72 24.07 -0.49 12.35
N VAL A 73 23.08 -1.34 12.05
CA VAL A 73 22.14 -1.80 13.08
C VAL A 73 22.81 -2.99 13.74
N GLU A 74 23.10 -2.89 15.05
CA GLU A 74 23.73 -3.98 15.81
C GLU A 74 23.00 -5.29 15.52
N ILE A 75 23.68 -6.17 14.80
CA ILE A 75 23.24 -7.54 14.62
C ILE A 75 23.23 -8.08 16.05
N ILE A 76 22.11 -8.63 16.54
CA ILE A 76 22.17 -9.55 17.67
C ILE A 76 23.00 -10.73 17.13
N SER A 77 24.32 -10.62 17.23
CA SER A 77 25.21 -11.75 17.08
C SER A 77 24.71 -12.73 18.12
N ALA A 78 24.16 -13.85 17.65
CA ALA A 78 23.83 -14.97 18.51
C ALA A 78 24.95 -15.11 19.55
N PRO A 79 24.65 -15.14 20.87
CA PRO A 79 25.71 -15.27 21.85
C PRO A 79 26.50 -16.54 21.50
N SER A 80 27.80 -16.36 21.27
CA SER A 80 28.73 -17.48 21.18
C SER A 80 28.47 -18.38 22.38
N PRO A 81 28.19 -19.69 22.19
CA PRO A 81 28.00 -20.58 23.33
C PRO A 81 29.25 -20.51 24.21
N PRO A 82 29.13 -20.31 25.53
CA PRO A 82 30.28 -20.38 26.41
C PRO A 82 30.82 -21.81 26.35
N ASP A 83 32.12 -21.89 26.12
CA ASP A 83 32.93 -23.11 26.15
C ASP A 83 32.66 -23.89 27.45
N LEU A 84 31.92 -24.99 27.34
CA LEU A 84 31.82 -26.02 28.36
C LEU A 84 32.30 -27.33 27.76
N LYS A 85 33.62 -27.47 27.70
CA LYS A 85 34.28 -28.77 27.86
C LYS A 85 33.95 -29.34 29.24
N ILE A 86 34.04 -30.68 29.34
CA ILE A 86 34.07 -31.56 30.54
C ILE A 86 32.67 -32.11 30.90
N ILE A 87 32.35 -33.42 30.97
CA ILE A 87 33.08 -34.70 30.91
C ILE A 87 32.10 -35.82 30.47
N ARG A 88 32.68 -36.87 29.87
CA ARG A 88 32.09 -38.15 29.45
C ARG A 88 31.38 -38.91 30.59
N THR A 89 30.28 -39.60 30.27
CA THR A 89 29.98 -40.93 30.83
C THR A 89 29.13 -41.78 29.86
N SER A 90 29.80 -42.80 29.32
CA SER A 90 29.34 -44.15 28.93
C SER A 90 27.84 -44.43 28.66
N SER A 91 27.53 -44.81 27.40
CA SER A 91 26.92 -46.09 26.93
C SER A 91 26.05 -46.93 27.90
N PRO A 92 24.99 -47.66 27.44
CA PRO A 92 25.10 -48.54 26.26
C PRO A 92 23.87 -48.73 25.33
N VAL A 93 24.24 -49.20 24.14
CA VAL A 93 23.50 -49.80 23.02
C VAL A 93 22.55 -50.94 23.41
N LYS A 94 21.31 -50.96 22.85
CA LYS A 94 20.56 -52.12 22.26
C LYS A 94 19.51 -51.54 21.29
N LYS A 95 19.51 -51.70 19.95
CA LYS A 95 19.50 -52.85 18.99
C LYS A 95 18.07 -53.30 18.58
N ALA A 96 17.77 -53.11 17.29
CA ALA A 96 16.83 -53.82 16.38
C ALA A 96 15.31 -53.70 16.67
N LYS A 97 14.36 -53.80 15.72
CA LYS A 97 14.33 -54.58 14.47
C LYS A 97 13.12 -54.15 13.58
N GLU A 98 13.34 -54.16 12.25
CA GLU A 98 12.47 -54.41 11.05
C GLU A 98 10.96 -54.68 11.21
N THR A 99 10.05 -54.59 10.22
CA THR A 99 9.87 -54.10 8.82
C THR A 99 8.39 -54.46 8.49
N HIS A 100 7.90 -54.16 7.27
CA HIS A 100 6.61 -54.55 6.64
C HIS A 100 5.51 -53.47 6.78
N GLN A 101 4.80 -52.99 5.75
CA GLN A 101 4.61 -53.42 4.36
C GLN A 101 3.95 -52.27 3.55
N ALA A 102 4.14 -52.25 2.24
CA ALA A 102 3.69 -51.21 1.31
C ALA A 102 2.17 -51.21 1.00
N LYS A 103 1.58 -50.03 0.76
CA LYS A 103 0.71 -49.71 -0.41
C LYS A 103 0.35 -48.20 -0.52
N PRO A 104 0.00 -47.70 -1.72
CA PRO A 104 0.13 -46.28 -2.09
C PRO A 104 -1.18 -45.50 -1.93
N HIS A 105 -1.10 -44.20 -1.64
CA HIS A 105 -2.23 -43.30 -1.89
C HIS A 105 -1.83 -41.93 -2.43
N ARG A 106 -1.98 -41.82 -3.75
CA ARG A 106 -2.51 -40.67 -4.51
C ARG A 106 -1.77 -39.33 -4.37
N THR A 107 -0.86 -39.14 -5.32
CA THR A 107 -0.32 -37.85 -5.75
C THR A 107 -1.44 -36.85 -6.06
N LYS A 108 -1.49 -35.73 -5.33
CA LYS A 108 -2.34 -34.59 -5.69
C LYS A 108 -1.70 -33.88 -6.89
N ARG A 109 -2.28 -34.15 -8.06
CA ARG A 109 -2.03 -33.50 -9.35
C ARG A 109 -2.21 -31.98 -9.18
N VAL A 110 -1.10 -31.25 -9.25
CA VAL A 110 -1.09 -29.80 -9.45
C VAL A 110 -1.74 -29.52 -10.80
N SER A 111 -2.92 -28.90 -10.80
CA SER A 111 -3.62 -28.50 -12.01
C SER A 111 -2.89 -27.31 -12.64
N ARG A 112 -2.27 -27.57 -13.79
CA ARG A 112 -1.84 -26.54 -14.74
C ARG A 112 -3.07 -25.74 -15.17
N PHE A 113 -3.23 -24.54 -14.62
CA PHE A 113 -4.20 -23.57 -15.15
C PHE A 113 -3.64 -22.99 -16.44
N ARG A 114 -4.08 -23.57 -17.55
CA ARG A 114 -3.73 -23.16 -18.91
C ARG A 114 -4.54 -21.91 -19.24
N SER A 115 -3.92 -20.74 -19.12
CA SER A 115 -4.48 -19.48 -19.63
C SER A 115 -4.74 -19.65 -21.13
N LYS A 116 -6.00 -19.58 -21.53
CA LYS A 116 -6.44 -19.65 -22.91
C LYS A 116 -6.66 -18.21 -23.36
N MET A 117 -5.76 -17.77 -24.23
CA MET A 117 -5.82 -16.52 -24.95
C MET A 117 -6.88 -16.66 -26.06
N ASN A 118 -7.78 -15.67 -26.19
CA ASN A 118 -8.28 -15.05 -27.44
C ASN A 118 -9.78 -14.70 -27.44
N SER A 119 -10.05 -13.56 -28.10
CA SER A 119 -11.29 -13.10 -28.77
C SER A 119 -12.41 -12.42 -27.97
N LEU A 120 -12.20 -11.17 -27.56
CA LEU A 120 -13.30 -10.23 -27.27
C LEU A 120 -13.03 -8.80 -27.81
N GLY A 121 -12.29 -8.71 -28.92
CA GLY A 121 -11.86 -7.43 -29.50
C GLY A 121 -12.83 -6.76 -30.48
N LEU A 122 -13.96 -7.39 -30.84
CA LEU A 122 -14.88 -6.85 -31.86
C LEU A 122 -16.22 -6.32 -31.27
N ALA A 123 -16.66 -6.85 -30.12
CA ALA A 123 -17.97 -6.52 -29.55
C ALA A 123 -18.00 -5.19 -28.76
N MET A 124 -16.86 -4.68 -28.30
CA MET A 124 -16.78 -3.43 -27.53
C MET A 124 -16.78 -2.16 -28.40
N SER A 125 -16.56 -2.29 -29.72
CA SER A 125 -16.52 -1.15 -30.65
C SER A 125 -17.92 -0.70 -31.09
N ILE A 126 -18.83 -1.66 -31.33
CA ILE A 126 -20.19 -1.36 -31.83
C ILE A 126 -21.06 -0.69 -30.74
N ILE A 127 -20.87 -1.08 -29.47
CA ILE A 127 -21.59 -0.49 -28.34
C ILE A 127 -21.17 0.96 -28.09
N SER A 128 -19.88 1.28 -28.30
CA SER A 128 -19.37 2.65 -28.17
C SER A 128 -19.93 3.59 -29.24
N VAL A 129 -20.08 3.13 -30.48
CA VAL A 129 -20.60 3.94 -31.59
C VAL A 129 -22.11 4.15 -31.46
N ILE A 130 -22.88 3.13 -31.05
CA ILE A 130 -24.32 3.26 -30.81
C ILE A 130 -24.59 4.18 -29.62
N CYS A 131 -23.80 4.09 -28.55
CA CYS A 131 -23.94 4.97 -27.38
C CYS A 131 -23.62 6.44 -27.73
N PHE A 132 -22.61 6.68 -28.58
CA PHE A 132 -22.28 8.04 -29.05
C PHE A 132 -23.35 8.63 -29.98
N LEU A 133 -23.94 7.82 -30.87
CA LEU A 133 -25.00 8.28 -31.78
C LEU A 133 -26.30 8.62 -31.04
N VAL A 134 -26.60 7.93 -29.93
CA VAL A 134 -27.77 8.22 -29.08
C VAL A 134 -27.54 9.45 -28.19
N LEU A 135 -26.30 9.72 -27.76
CA LEU A 135 -25.99 10.85 -26.88
C LEU A 135 -25.83 12.19 -27.60
N VAL A 136 -25.53 12.19 -28.91
CA VAL A 136 -25.32 13.42 -29.71
C VAL A 136 -26.51 13.73 -30.62
N GLY A 137 -27.43 12.79 -30.87
CA GLY A 137 -28.48 12.92 -31.90
C GLY A 137 -29.89 13.32 -31.47
N THR A 138 -30.26 13.23 -30.18
CA THR A 138 -31.64 13.51 -29.70
C THR A 138 -31.53 13.95 -28.24
N ILE A 139 -31.85 15.15 -27.75
CA ILE A 139 -32.77 16.21 -28.15
C ILE A 139 -32.28 17.49 -27.45
N PRO A 140 -31.96 18.60 -28.15
CA PRO A 140 -32.06 19.91 -27.56
C PRO A 140 -33.51 20.39 -27.65
N GLN A 141 -33.92 21.23 -26.69
CA GLN A 141 -35.15 22.05 -26.66
C GLN A 141 -36.43 21.43 -26.05
N LEU A 142 -36.55 21.44 -24.71
CA LEU A 142 -37.85 21.69 -24.05
C LEU A 142 -37.73 22.03 -22.54
N ILE A 143 -37.02 23.10 -22.18
CA ILE A 143 -37.14 23.68 -20.82
C ILE A 143 -37.17 25.21 -20.92
N ASN A 144 -38.20 25.74 -21.57
CA ASN A 144 -38.59 27.13 -21.42
C ASN A 144 -40.08 27.19 -21.08
N GLY A 145 -40.36 27.75 -19.91
CA GLY A 145 -41.70 28.17 -19.50
C GLY A 145 -42.47 27.11 -18.73
N LEU A 146 -42.28 27.06 -17.41
CA LEU A 146 -43.35 26.82 -16.41
C LEU A 146 -42.88 26.81 -14.94
N PHE A 147 -41.63 27.14 -14.59
CA PHE A 147 -41.28 27.45 -13.19
C PHE A 147 -41.71 28.89 -12.84
N ARG A 148 -43.01 29.03 -12.67
CA ARG A 148 -43.63 30.13 -11.95
C ARG A 148 -43.19 30.02 -10.49
N SER A 149 -42.37 30.98 -10.09
CA SER A 149 -41.91 31.19 -8.71
C SER A 149 -43.08 31.18 -7.70
N PRO A 150 -42.94 30.51 -6.56
CA PRO A 150 -43.53 30.98 -5.31
C PRO A 150 -42.51 31.86 -4.60
N SER A 151 -42.83 33.15 -4.51
CA SER A 151 -42.16 34.12 -3.65
C SER A 151 -42.21 33.65 -2.19
N VAL A 152 -41.06 33.26 -1.64
CA VAL A 152 -40.90 33.08 -0.19
C VAL A 152 -40.63 34.48 0.41
N PRO A 153 -41.35 34.90 1.46
CA PRO A 153 -41.10 36.18 2.11
C PRO A 153 -39.73 36.14 2.80
N THR A 154 -38.82 36.99 2.33
CA THR A 154 -37.52 37.24 2.96
C THR A 154 -37.74 38.01 4.26
N THR A 155 -37.73 37.30 5.38
CA THR A 155 -37.50 37.94 6.69
C THR A 155 -36.02 38.28 6.78
N LEU A 156 -35.68 39.52 6.42
CA LEU A 156 -34.34 40.09 6.58
C LEU A 156 -34.04 40.24 8.07
N THR A 157 -33.21 39.34 8.60
CA THR A 157 -32.42 39.60 9.80
C THR A 157 -30.97 39.83 9.37
N PRO A 158 -30.36 41.00 9.66
CA PRO A 158 -28.94 41.22 9.44
C PRO A 158 -28.18 40.61 10.63
N ILE A 159 -27.54 39.46 10.40
CA ILE A 159 -26.65 38.80 11.36
C ILE A 159 -25.22 38.92 10.78
N PRO A 160 -24.23 39.30 11.61
CA PRO A 160 -23.01 40.02 11.21
C PRO A 160 -22.10 39.26 10.22
N PRO A 161 -21.24 39.97 9.47
CA PRO A 161 -20.16 39.35 8.72
C PRO A 161 -19.16 38.77 9.73
N ILE A 162 -19.25 37.47 10.03
CA ILE A 162 -18.20 36.80 10.80
C ILE A 162 -16.98 36.72 9.89
N ALA A 163 -16.02 37.56 10.24
CA ALA A 163 -14.70 37.62 9.68
C ALA A 163 -14.02 36.24 9.75
N THR A 164 -13.69 35.74 8.56
CA THR A 164 -12.35 35.24 8.16
C THR A 164 -11.55 34.37 9.14
N SER A 165 -11.22 33.19 8.62
CA SER A 165 -10.26 32.16 9.08
C SER A 165 -10.80 31.10 10.05
N VAL A 166 -11.86 30.40 9.63
CA VAL A 166 -12.05 29.00 10.04
C VAL A 166 -10.86 28.20 9.53
N SER A 167 -9.87 27.93 10.38
CA SER A 167 -8.86 26.91 10.11
C SER A 167 -9.59 25.57 10.11
N CYS A 168 -9.98 25.10 8.94
CA CYS A 168 -10.70 23.86 8.78
C CYS A 168 -9.83 22.72 9.33
N THR A 169 -10.22 22.16 10.49
CA THR A 169 -9.37 21.27 11.30
C THR A 169 -9.50 19.81 10.90
N VAL A 170 -10.49 19.43 10.08
CA VAL A 170 -10.69 18.02 9.71
C VAL A 170 -9.82 17.68 8.51
N LYS A 171 -8.91 16.71 8.66
CA LYS A 171 -7.93 16.31 7.65
C LYS A 171 -8.47 15.18 6.78
N GLY A 172 -8.73 15.40 5.49
CA GLY A 172 -9.14 14.36 4.54
C GLY A 172 -8.01 13.86 3.65
N ASN A 173 -7.48 12.65 3.89
CA ASN A 173 -6.47 11.98 3.05
C ASN A 173 -7.01 10.81 2.20
N ILE A 174 -6.34 10.53 1.08
CA ILE A 174 -6.75 9.47 0.14
C ILE A 174 -5.70 8.37 0.14
N SER A 175 -6.10 7.16 0.53
CA SER A 175 -5.21 6.00 0.52
C SER A 175 -4.82 5.63 -0.91
N VAL A 176 -3.56 5.84 -1.29
CA VAL A 176 -3.06 5.60 -2.66
C VAL A 176 -3.24 4.16 -3.17
N ASN A 177 -3.36 3.18 -2.27
CA ASN A 177 -3.53 1.77 -2.64
C ASN A 177 -5.00 1.35 -2.75
N SER A 178 -5.87 1.90 -1.89
CA SER A 178 -7.27 1.49 -1.80
C SER A 178 -8.23 2.50 -2.43
N GLY A 179 -7.77 3.70 -2.73
CA GLY A 179 -8.60 4.82 -3.18
C GLY A 179 -9.58 5.33 -2.13
N ARG A 180 -9.52 4.82 -0.88
CA ARG A 180 -10.42 5.20 0.19
C ARG A 180 -10.14 6.63 0.65
N ARG A 181 -11.22 7.39 0.81
CA ARG A 181 -11.24 8.77 1.29
C ARG A 181 -11.48 8.74 2.79
N LEU A 182 -10.45 8.98 3.58
CA LEU A 182 -10.53 8.92 5.03
C LEU A 182 -10.38 10.32 5.62
N TYR A 183 -11.20 10.66 6.61
CA TYR A 183 -11.04 11.92 7.35
C TYR A 183 -10.57 11.68 8.78
N HIS A 184 -9.80 12.63 9.29
CA HIS A 184 -9.24 12.64 10.63
C HIS A 184 -9.68 13.88 11.41
N ILE A 185 -10.09 13.67 12.66
CA ILE A 185 -10.52 14.72 13.60
C ILE A 185 -9.39 14.93 14.61
N PRO A 186 -9.17 16.16 15.12
CA PRO A 186 -8.25 16.40 16.23
C PRO A 186 -8.55 15.48 17.42
N GLY A 187 -7.52 14.82 17.94
CA GLY A 187 -7.61 13.85 19.04
C GLY A 187 -7.58 12.38 18.62
N MET A 188 -7.47 12.06 17.32
CA MET A 188 -7.17 10.71 16.85
C MET A 188 -5.66 10.47 16.75
N GLU A 189 -5.20 9.23 16.94
CA GLU A 189 -3.78 8.86 16.93
C GLU A 189 -3.07 9.30 15.65
N ASP A 190 -3.71 9.07 14.49
CA ASP A 190 -3.14 9.40 13.18
C ASP A 190 -3.33 10.88 12.77
N TYR A 191 -3.98 11.71 13.59
CA TYR A 191 -4.30 13.09 13.21
C TYR A 191 -3.04 13.94 13.03
N GLU A 192 -2.05 13.83 13.91
CA GLU A 192 -0.85 14.68 13.85
C GLU A 192 0.06 14.32 12.68
N ILE A 193 0.20 13.02 12.38
CA ILE A 193 1.04 12.52 11.29
C ILE A 193 0.41 12.70 9.91
N THR A 194 -0.93 12.74 9.83
CA THR A 194 -1.62 12.89 8.55
C THR A 194 -1.30 14.25 7.94
N THR A 195 -0.68 14.24 6.76
CA THR A 195 -0.38 15.45 5.97
C THR A 195 -1.26 15.47 4.73
N ILE A 196 -1.90 16.62 4.47
CA ILE A 196 -2.81 16.79 3.35
C ILE A 196 -2.05 17.21 2.09
N ASN A 197 -2.28 16.49 1.01
CA ASN A 197 -1.73 16.77 -0.32
C ASN A 197 -2.85 17.10 -1.32
N GLU A 198 -3.11 18.39 -1.51
CA GLU A 198 -4.16 18.91 -2.40
C GLU A 198 -4.02 18.44 -3.85
N SER A 199 -2.78 18.19 -4.31
CA SER A 199 -2.53 17.71 -5.68
C SER A 199 -3.08 16.30 -5.93
N GLN A 200 -3.27 15.49 -4.88
CA GLN A 200 -3.87 14.16 -4.95
C GLN A 200 -5.38 14.20 -4.73
N GLY A 201 -5.98 15.39 -4.57
CA GLY A 201 -7.40 15.58 -4.27
C GLY A 201 -7.76 15.45 -2.79
N GLU A 202 -6.75 15.35 -1.91
CA GLU A 202 -6.88 15.46 -0.46
C GLU A 202 -7.25 16.89 -0.07
N ARG A 203 -7.95 17.08 1.04
CA ARG A 203 -8.39 18.43 1.45
C ARG A 203 -8.70 18.52 2.93
N TRP A 204 -8.84 19.75 3.39
CA TRP A 204 -9.34 20.06 4.71
C TRP A 204 -10.85 20.27 4.67
N PHE A 205 -11.54 19.82 5.71
CA PHE A 205 -12.96 20.07 5.97
C PHE A 205 -13.13 20.87 7.25
N CYS A 206 -14.17 21.68 7.30
CA CYS A 206 -14.45 22.53 8.45
C CYS A 206 -15.36 21.80 9.45
N SER A 207 -16.01 20.70 9.04
CA SER A 207 -16.75 19.78 9.92
C SER A 207 -16.69 18.31 9.48
N GLU A 208 -16.97 17.39 10.41
CA GLU A 208 -17.14 15.95 10.12
C GLU A 208 -18.32 15.70 9.16
N SER A 209 -19.43 16.43 9.35
CA SER A 209 -20.61 16.34 8.49
C SER A 209 -20.32 16.73 7.04
N GLU A 210 -19.46 17.72 6.82
CA GLU A 210 -19.03 18.14 5.49
C GLU A 210 -18.20 17.05 4.82
N ALA A 211 -17.26 16.44 5.53
CA ALA A 211 -16.45 15.34 5.02
C ALA A 211 -17.35 14.16 4.59
N ILE A 212 -18.29 13.75 5.44
CA ILE A 212 -19.23 12.66 5.15
C ILE A 212 -20.12 12.99 3.93
N ALA A 213 -20.64 14.21 3.85
CA ALA A 213 -21.44 14.66 2.71
C ALA A 213 -20.64 14.64 1.38
N ASN A 214 -19.32 14.84 1.46
CA ASN A 214 -18.39 14.73 0.34
C ASN A 214 -17.93 13.28 0.05
N GLY A 215 -18.51 12.28 0.73
CA GLY A 215 -18.20 10.86 0.55
C GLY A 215 -16.89 10.42 1.22
N TRP A 216 -16.50 11.07 2.32
CA TRP A 216 -15.35 10.68 3.12
C TRP A 216 -15.81 9.85 4.32
N GLU A 217 -15.03 8.82 4.63
CA GLU A 217 -15.29 7.89 5.73
C GLU A 217 -14.36 8.20 6.91
N LYS A 218 -14.82 7.91 8.13
CA LYS A 218 -14.00 8.10 9.33
C LYS A 218 -12.80 7.16 9.29
N ALA A 219 -11.60 7.68 9.56
CA ALA A 219 -10.45 6.79 9.75
C ALA A 219 -10.70 5.85 10.96
N PRO A 220 -10.26 4.58 10.87
CA PRO A 220 -10.31 3.69 12.03
C PRO A 220 -9.50 4.28 13.19
N ARG A 221 -9.95 4.01 14.41
CA ARG A 221 -9.19 4.35 15.62
C ARG A 221 -8.01 3.43 15.80
#